data_AF-A0A8T5GWM5-F1
#
_entry.id   AF-A0A8T5GWM5-F1
#
_cell.length_a   1.000
_cell.length_b   1.000
_cell.length_c   1.000
_cell.angle_alpha   90.00
_cell.angle_beta   90.00
_cell.angle_gamma   90.00
#
_symmetry.space_group_name_H-M   'P 1'
#
loop_
_entity.id
_entity.type
_entity.pdbx_description
1 polymer ?
#
loop_
_entity_poly.entity_id
_entity_poly.type
_entity_poly.pdbx_seq_one_letter_code
_entity_poly.pdbx_strand_id
1 'polypeptide(L)'
;MSEVPEGVDLSSFQRKPPRPTATMTLTRDGPNGPEVLLGLRSETMAAFPGYWAFTGGGFSRVDTAAVESFSVLDIEHGKAIACILRETCEELGLAPNGDHMISIDENARFDVIKDKTNWLPHAEECNIPVNVDNIRILGHRITPPFGPVQFDNAFIHFHCGDWQSVPEIDLEPQTEFDEIMWESPEEILARWSRHEIKVAPPVISILLEFIRVMKFTGEDIVEAAENISRRQPGRQSVLFAHGVEVVPIRTATLPPADHTNCYLVGEPEGDFIIIDPAVRYREDMEDLADAVSRHQGQPVAIAFTHSHGDHLADMDLLREAFDLPVWGSEYTSKSVKCDKILYDGDKLKLGNQIWEVLITPGHHPGHTCFLSDAGLIAGDMVAGFGTILIPPGTGDMDAYIEQLTRLRELNSNLLFPSHGPVIALPHKKISYYIKHRTARHE
;
A
#
# COMPACT_ATOMS: atom_id res chain seq x y z
N MET A 1 15.50 -11.95 -5.91
CA MET A 1 14.90 -12.26 -4.60
C MET A 1 14.50 -13.71 -4.61
N SER A 2 14.86 -14.41 -3.54
CA SER A 2 14.75 -15.85 -3.25
C SER A 2 15.64 -16.10 -2.01
N GLU A 3 15.56 -17.28 -1.40
CA GLU A 3 16.42 -17.74 -0.32
C GLU A 3 17.92 -17.42 -0.55
N VAL A 4 18.60 -17.04 0.51
CA VAL A 4 20.04 -16.75 0.49
C VAL A 4 20.83 -18.04 0.28
N PRO A 5 21.65 -18.15 -0.77
CA PRO A 5 22.48 -19.34 -0.97
C PRO A 5 23.44 -19.56 0.22
N GLU A 6 23.68 -20.83 0.54
CA GLU A 6 24.58 -21.23 1.63
C GLU A 6 25.97 -20.57 1.47
N GLY A 7 26.47 -19.94 2.53
CA GLY A 7 27.79 -19.28 2.56
C GLY A 7 27.82 -17.79 2.17
N VAL A 8 26.67 -17.18 1.84
CA VAL A 8 26.58 -15.73 1.60
C VAL A 8 26.33 -14.99 2.92
N ASP A 9 27.27 -14.10 3.31
CA ASP A 9 27.13 -13.23 4.49
C ASP A 9 26.46 -11.90 4.13
N LEU A 10 25.30 -11.63 4.74
CA LEU A 10 24.51 -10.42 4.54
C LEU A 10 24.50 -9.48 5.76
N SER A 11 25.33 -9.74 6.76
CA SER A 11 25.37 -8.99 8.03
C SER A 11 25.65 -7.49 7.89
N SER A 12 26.12 -7.04 6.72
CA SER A 12 26.43 -5.64 6.42
C SER A 12 25.29 -4.82 5.81
N PHE A 13 24.15 -5.43 5.44
CA PHE A 13 23.04 -4.70 4.86
C PHE A 13 22.28 -3.91 5.93
N GLN A 14 22.30 -2.57 5.83
CA GLN A 14 21.50 -1.69 6.68
C GLN A 14 20.49 -0.90 5.84
N ARG A 15 19.23 -0.94 6.30
CA ARG A 15 18.13 -0.19 5.71
C ARG A 15 18.30 1.30 6.01
N LYS A 16 18.07 2.14 5.00
CA LYS A 16 18.08 3.59 5.16
C LYS A 16 16.88 4.03 6.02
N PRO A 17 17.01 5.13 6.79
CA PRO A 17 15.87 5.66 7.54
C PRO A 17 14.72 6.04 6.59
N PRO A 18 13.45 5.95 7.05
CA PRO A 18 12.31 6.39 6.26
C PRO A 18 12.44 7.84 5.80
N ARG A 19 12.05 8.10 4.56
CA ARG A 19 12.05 9.46 3.98
C ARG A 19 10.80 10.21 4.46
N PRO A 20 10.93 11.45 4.95
CA PRO A 20 9.78 12.20 5.39
C PRO A 20 8.93 12.68 4.21
N THR A 21 7.62 12.49 4.32
CA THR A 21 6.60 12.93 3.36
C THR A 21 5.42 13.54 4.11
N ALA A 22 4.60 14.32 3.42
CA ALA A 22 3.32 14.81 3.95
C ALA A 22 2.20 14.62 2.95
N THR A 23 0.98 14.50 3.45
CA THR A 23 -0.22 14.25 2.65
C THR A 23 -1.41 15.01 3.19
N MET A 24 -2.25 15.59 2.32
CA MET A 24 -3.45 16.34 2.69
C MET A 24 -4.69 15.47 2.53
N THR A 25 -5.42 15.33 3.62
CA THR A 25 -6.79 14.82 3.65
C THR A 25 -7.72 16.04 3.62
N LEU A 26 -8.20 16.40 2.43
CA LEU A 26 -9.21 17.45 2.29
C LEU A 26 -10.61 16.85 2.48
N THR A 27 -11.42 17.51 3.29
CA THR A 27 -12.81 17.13 3.55
C THR A 27 -13.74 18.30 3.32
N ARG A 28 -15.01 18.05 2.98
CA ARG A 28 -16.03 19.10 2.84
C ARG A 28 -17.40 18.59 3.29
N ASP A 29 -18.30 19.51 3.58
CA ASP A 29 -19.72 19.20 3.80
C ASP A 29 -20.37 19.02 2.43
N GLY A 30 -20.48 17.77 1.99
CA GLY A 30 -21.08 17.39 0.72
C GLY A 30 -22.62 17.43 0.75
N PRO A 31 -23.26 17.34 -0.42
CA PRO A 31 -24.73 17.41 -0.54
C PRO A 31 -25.47 16.31 0.22
N ASN A 32 -24.82 15.18 0.51
CA ASN A 32 -25.41 14.03 1.21
C ASN A 32 -24.66 13.65 2.50
N GLY A 33 -23.82 14.55 3.01
CA GLY A 33 -22.95 14.29 4.17
C GLY A 33 -21.47 14.57 3.87
N PRO A 34 -20.57 14.27 4.81
CA PRO A 34 -19.14 14.56 4.66
C PRO A 34 -18.52 13.81 3.47
N GLU A 35 -17.72 14.52 2.70
CA GLU A 35 -16.96 13.97 1.56
C GLU A 35 -15.46 14.17 1.77
N VAL A 36 -14.68 13.31 1.14
CA VAL A 36 -13.21 13.35 1.12
C VAL A 36 -12.73 13.48 -0.33
N LEU A 37 -11.70 14.29 -0.56
CA LEU A 37 -11.07 14.40 -1.87
C LEU A 37 -10.04 13.30 -2.07
N LEU A 38 -10.12 12.58 -3.19
CA LEU A 38 -9.05 11.72 -3.70
C LEU A 38 -8.70 12.09 -5.14
N GLY A 39 -7.42 11.93 -5.50
CA GLY A 39 -6.92 12.02 -6.87
C GLY A 39 -6.51 10.64 -7.40
N LEU A 40 -6.86 10.35 -8.65
CA LEU A 40 -6.43 9.15 -9.38
C LEU A 40 -5.02 9.36 -9.91
N ARG A 41 -4.05 8.69 -9.30
CA ARG A 41 -2.63 8.81 -9.68
C ARG A 41 -2.40 8.30 -11.09
N SER A 42 -1.66 9.07 -11.89
CA SER A 42 -1.28 8.67 -13.25
C SER A 42 -0.55 7.33 -13.26
N GLU A 43 -0.78 6.53 -14.31
CA GLU A 43 -0.08 5.25 -14.49
C GLU A 43 1.44 5.40 -14.71
N THR A 44 1.89 6.63 -14.96
CA THR A 44 3.31 6.98 -15.08
C THR A 44 4.02 7.12 -13.74
N MET A 45 3.26 7.23 -12.64
CA MET A 45 3.81 7.41 -11.30
C MET A 45 4.60 6.18 -10.82
N ALA A 46 5.69 6.44 -10.11
CA ALA A 46 6.54 5.38 -9.56
C ALA A 46 5.90 4.63 -8.38
N ALA A 47 5.13 5.35 -7.56
CA ALA A 47 4.40 4.81 -6.41
C ALA A 47 2.89 4.85 -6.67
N PHE A 48 2.22 3.75 -6.35
CA PHE A 48 0.77 3.57 -6.50
C PHE A 48 0.18 4.07 -7.85
N PRO A 49 0.76 3.72 -9.02
CA PRO A 49 0.18 4.14 -10.31
C PRO A 49 -1.23 3.57 -10.49
N GLY A 50 -2.19 4.40 -10.92
CA GLY A 50 -3.59 4.01 -11.10
C GLY A 50 -4.35 3.77 -9.79
N TYR A 51 -3.86 4.29 -8.66
CA TYR A 51 -4.56 4.27 -7.38
C TYR A 51 -5.16 5.64 -7.08
N TRP A 52 -6.31 5.64 -6.41
CA TRP A 52 -6.84 6.80 -5.72
C TRP A 52 -6.07 7.05 -4.43
N ALA A 53 -5.58 8.28 -4.30
CA ALA A 53 -4.78 8.72 -3.17
C ALA A 53 -5.09 10.16 -2.78
N PHE A 54 -4.66 10.52 -1.58
CA PHE A 54 -4.59 11.92 -1.16
C PHE A 54 -3.45 12.65 -1.90
N THR A 55 -3.58 13.97 -2.03
CA THR A 55 -2.48 14.84 -2.50
C THR A 55 -1.32 14.84 -1.53
N GLY A 56 -0.08 14.89 -2.02
CA GLY A 56 1.07 14.96 -1.15
C GLY A 56 2.37 14.50 -1.79
N GLY A 57 3.46 14.69 -1.05
CA GLY A 57 4.78 14.53 -1.60
C GLY A 57 5.89 14.49 -0.57
N GLY A 58 7.12 14.44 -1.09
CA GLY A 58 8.33 14.35 -0.29
C GLY A 58 8.85 15.72 0.12
N PHE A 59 9.45 15.77 1.31
CA PHE A 59 10.03 17.02 1.80
C PHE A 59 11.13 17.51 0.87
N SER A 60 11.12 18.81 0.62
CA SER A 60 12.08 19.53 -0.21
C SER A 60 12.92 20.49 0.64
N ARG A 61 13.91 21.14 0.00
CA ARG A 61 14.67 22.23 0.62
C ARG A 61 13.83 23.50 0.76
N VAL A 62 12.84 23.70 -0.13
CA VAL A 62 11.91 24.84 -0.10
C VAL A 62 11.10 24.81 1.18
N ASP A 63 10.65 23.63 1.59
CA ASP A 63 9.84 23.46 2.81
C ASP A 63 10.65 23.80 4.06
N THR A 64 11.95 23.49 4.08
CA THR A 64 12.85 23.92 5.17
C THR A 64 12.98 25.44 5.19
N ALA A 65 13.23 26.06 4.04
CA ALA A 65 13.39 27.51 3.94
C ALA A 65 12.10 28.26 4.31
N ALA A 66 10.94 27.69 4.01
CA ALA A 66 9.65 28.25 4.40
C ALA A 66 9.49 28.34 5.92
N VAL A 67 9.93 27.33 6.69
CA VAL A 67 9.92 27.39 8.16
C VAL A 67 10.81 28.51 8.68
N GLU A 68 11.93 28.79 7.99
CA GLU A 68 12.83 29.89 8.35
C GLU A 68 12.26 31.28 7.99
N SER A 69 11.51 31.38 6.89
CA SER A 69 10.89 32.63 6.41
C SER A 69 9.60 33.00 7.17
N PHE A 70 8.79 32.02 7.60
CA PHE A 70 7.47 32.26 8.18
C PHE A 70 7.38 31.82 9.64
N SER A 71 7.30 32.79 10.56
CA SER A 71 7.12 32.50 12.00
C SER A 71 5.88 31.68 12.35
N VAL A 72 4.82 31.71 11.53
CA VAL A 72 3.63 30.87 11.71
C VAL A 72 3.91 29.38 11.51
N LEU A 73 4.98 29.04 10.80
CA LEU A 73 5.45 27.67 10.59
C LEU A 73 6.48 27.23 11.64
N ASP A 74 6.90 28.09 12.58
CA ASP A 74 7.77 27.73 13.71
C ASP A 74 6.98 27.01 14.81
N ILE A 75 6.42 25.87 14.43
CA ILE A 75 5.55 25.01 15.24
C ILE A 75 5.93 23.55 15.02
N GLU A 76 5.41 22.67 15.88
CA GLU A 76 5.50 21.23 15.67
C GLU A 76 4.92 20.86 14.30
N HIS A 77 5.63 19.99 13.56
CA HIS A 77 5.29 19.62 12.19
C HIS A 77 5.27 20.76 11.15
N GLY A 78 5.79 21.96 11.45
CA GLY A 78 5.79 23.10 10.53
C GLY A 78 6.35 22.81 9.13
N LYS A 79 7.40 21.98 9.04
CA LYS A 79 7.95 21.53 7.75
C LYS A 79 7.00 20.61 6.96
N ALA A 80 6.24 19.75 7.65
CA ALA A 80 5.22 18.91 7.02
C ALA A 80 4.07 19.77 6.48
N ILE A 81 3.68 20.80 7.24
CA ILE A 81 2.68 21.78 6.82
C ILE A 81 3.18 22.57 5.61
N ALA A 82 4.40 23.09 5.63
CA ALA A 82 5.01 23.77 4.48
C ALA A 82 5.04 22.87 3.23
N CYS A 83 5.45 21.61 3.40
CA CYS A 83 5.43 20.62 2.33
C CYS A 83 4.02 20.50 1.74
N ILE A 84 2.99 20.33 2.58
CA ILE A 84 1.65 20.07 2.05
C ILE A 84 0.99 21.30 1.44
N LEU A 85 1.28 22.51 1.94
CA LEU A 85 0.82 23.74 1.30
C LEU A 85 1.38 23.88 -0.12
N ARG A 86 2.65 23.49 -0.31
CA ARG A 86 3.29 23.44 -1.62
C ARG A 86 2.69 22.36 -2.52
N GLU A 87 2.59 21.12 -2.06
CA GLU A 87 2.04 20.02 -2.88
C GLU A 87 0.57 20.27 -3.25
N THR A 88 -0.25 20.81 -2.34
CA THR A 88 -1.66 21.17 -2.63
C THR A 88 -1.74 22.25 -3.73
N CYS A 89 -0.81 23.21 -3.73
CA CYS A 89 -0.70 24.20 -4.79
C CYS A 89 -0.27 23.56 -6.13
N GLU A 90 0.76 22.70 -6.11
CA GLU A 90 1.27 22.00 -7.31
C GLU A 90 0.19 21.12 -7.94
N GLU A 91 -0.43 20.24 -7.15
CA GLU A 91 -1.28 19.16 -7.63
C GLU A 91 -2.73 19.60 -7.84
N LEU A 92 -3.28 20.45 -6.98
CA LEU A 92 -4.70 20.82 -7.01
C LEU A 92 -4.95 22.29 -7.41
N GLY A 93 -3.92 23.13 -7.39
CA GLY A 93 -4.09 24.56 -7.66
C GLY A 93 -4.87 25.30 -6.58
N LEU A 94 -4.88 24.77 -5.35
CA LEU A 94 -5.58 25.35 -4.22
C LEU A 94 -4.60 25.72 -3.09
N ALA A 95 -5.02 26.63 -2.20
CA ALA A 95 -4.41 26.79 -0.89
C ALA A 95 -5.46 27.04 0.21
N PRO A 96 -5.22 26.55 1.44
CA PRO A 96 -5.96 26.96 2.61
C PRO A 96 -5.76 28.45 2.92
N ASN A 97 -6.83 29.14 3.30
CA ASN A 97 -6.82 30.54 3.72
C ASN A 97 -7.80 30.75 4.88
N GLY A 98 -7.32 30.72 6.12
CA GLY A 98 -8.17 30.72 7.31
C GLY A 98 -8.97 29.41 7.45
N ASP A 99 -10.27 29.47 7.19
CA ASP A 99 -11.23 28.37 7.36
C ASP A 99 -11.81 27.82 6.04
N HIS A 100 -11.29 28.26 4.89
CA HIS A 100 -11.75 27.84 3.57
C HIS A 100 -10.57 27.63 2.61
N MET A 101 -10.85 27.05 1.43
CA MET A 101 -9.88 26.91 0.34
C MET A 101 -10.08 28.03 -0.69
N ILE A 102 -8.99 28.49 -1.30
CA ILE A 102 -9.00 29.40 -2.44
C ILE A 102 -8.26 28.79 -3.63
N SER A 103 -8.64 29.19 -4.85
CA SER A 103 -7.86 28.91 -6.06
C SER A 103 -6.62 29.79 -6.12
N ILE A 104 -5.52 29.22 -6.59
CA ILE A 104 -4.28 29.93 -6.84
C ILE A 104 -4.29 30.50 -8.26
N ASP A 105 -3.70 31.69 -8.43
CA ASP A 105 -3.49 32.29 -9.74
C ASP A 105 -2.74 31.32 -10.67
N GLU A 106 -3.23 31.17 -11.91
CA GLU A 106 -2.69 30.22 -12.89
C GLU A 106 -1.21 30.46 -13.18
N ASN A 107 -0.74 31.72 -13.22
CA ASN A 107 0.67 32.02 -13.50
C ASN A 107 1.54 31.63 -12.31
N ALA A 108 1.11 31.97 -11.09
CA ALA A 108 1.83 31.57 -9.88
C ALA A 108 1.92 30.04 -9.78
N ARG A 109 0.82 29.34 -10.03
CA ARG A 109 0.81 27.87 -10.04
C ARG A 109 1.73 27.32 -11.13
N PHE A 110 1.66 27.83 -12.35
CA PHE A 110 2.49 27.37 -13.46
C PHE A 110 3.99 27.56 -13.18
N ASP A 111 4.36 28.69 -12.58
CA ASP A 111 5.73 28.97 -12.16
C ASP A 111 6.22 27.98 -11.10
N VAL A 112 5.36 27.59 -10.15
CA VAL A 112 5.65 26.55 -9.15
C VAL A 112 5.77 25.16 -9.76
N ILE A 113 4.86 24.77 -10.67
CA ILE A 113 4.91 23.46 -11.34
C ILE A 113 6.20 23.32 -12.15
N LYS A 114 6.61 24.39 -12.84
CA LYS A 114 7.84 24.43 -13.62
C LYS A 114 9.09 24.29 -12.75
N ASP A 115 9.11 24.95 -11.60
CA ASP A 115 10.16 24.83 -10.61
C ASP A 115 9.60 25.11 -9.20
N LYS A 116 9.52 24.05 -8.39
CA LYS A 116 8.97 24.11 -7.03
C LYS A 116 9.69 25.12 -6.11
N THR A 117 10.90 25.56 -6.46
CA THR A 117 11.61 26.60 -5.71
C THR A 117 10.93 27.98 -5.81
N ASN A 118 10.06 28.19 -6.80
CA ASN A 118 9.26 29.41 -6.94
C ASN A 118 8.11 29.51 -5.94
N TRP A 119 7.75 28.42 -5.26
CA TRP A 119 6.64 28.45 -4.27
C TRP A 119 6.92 29.45 -3.14
N LEU A 120 8.14 29.45 -2.60
CA LEU A 120 8.51 30.32 -1.48
C LEU A 120 8.45 31.81 -1.86
N PRO A 121 9.04 32.28 -2.98
CA PRO A 121 8.86 33.65 -3.45
C PRO A 121 7.40 34.08 -3.59
N HIS A 122 6.54 33.25 -4.19
CA HIS A 122 5.11 33.56 -4.30
C HIS A 122 4.43 33.62 -2.93
N ALA A 123 4.83 32.80 -1.98
CA ALA A 123 4.33 32.86 -0.61
C ALA A 123 4.77 34.16 0.11
N GLU A 124 6.04 34.56 -0.04
CA GLU A 124 6.59 35.78 0.58
C GLU A 124 5.94 37.05 0.01
N GLU A 125 5.61 37.04 -1.28
CA GLU A 125 4.87 38.12 -1.95
C GLU A 125 3.35 38.08 -1.70
N CYS A 126 2.86 37.14 -0.87
CA CYS A 126 1.44 36.94 -0.56
C CYS A 126 0.57 36.55 -1.77
N ASN A 127 1.16 36.02 -2.84
CA ASN A 127 0.44 35.45 -3.99
C ASN A 127 -0.13 34.06 -3.66
N ILE A 128 0.54 33.33 -2.75
CA ILE A 128 0.09 32.04 -2.23
C ILE A 128 0.00 32.15 -0.69
N PRO A 129 -1.16 31.92 -0.06
CA PRO A 129 -1.28 32.00 1.39
C PRO A 129 -0.44 30.94 2.11
N VAL A 130 0.14 31.33 3.26
CA VAL A 130 0.76 30.40 4.21
C VAL A 130 -0.15 30.33 5.44
N ASN A 131 -1.05 29.35 5.44
CA ASN A 131 -2.04 29.17 6.49
C ASN A 131 -1.71 27.95 7.35
N VAL A 132 -1.80 28.13 8.67
CA VAL A 132 -1.71 27.02 9.65
C VAL A 132 -3.01 26.84 10.44
N ASP A 133 -3.96 27.77 10.30
CA ASP A 133 -5.24 27.72 10.99
C ASP A 133 -6.08 26.55 10.47
N ASN A 134 -6.79 25.87 11.37
CA ASN A 134 -7.64 24.71 11.07
C ASN A 134 -6.94 23.51 10.42
N ILE A 135 -5.60 23.48 10.42
CA ILE A 135 -4.79 22.34 10.00
C ILE A 135 -4.60 21.38 11.19
N ARG A 136 -4.86 20.09 10.97
CA ARG A 136 -4.71 19.04 11.99
C ARG A 136 -3.75 17.96 11.52
N ILE A 137 -2.85 17.53 12.39
CA ILE A 137 -2.02 16.34 12.13
C ILE A 137 -2.82 15.13 12.60
N LEU A 138 -3.34 14.33 11.68
CA LEU A 138 -4.06 13.09 12.00
C LEU A 138 -3.11 12.03 12.58
N GLY A 139 -1.83 12.10 12.21
CA GLY A 139 -0.79 11.22 12.73
C GLY A 139 0.27 10.89 11.69
N HIS A 140 1.26 10.12 12.11
CA HIS A 140 2.34 9.63 11.26
C HIS A 140 2.15 8.14 10.93
N ARG A 141 2.46 7.76 9.69
CA ARG A 141 2.49 6.36 9.28
C ARG A 141 3.78 6.07 8.53
N ILE A 142 4.51 5.08 9.02
CA ILE A 142 5.71 4.58 8.37
C ILE A 142 5.30 3.46 7.40
N THR A 143 5.74 3.57 6.15
CA THR A 143 5.56 2.51 5.14
C THR A 143 6.16 1.22 5.71
N PRO A 144 5.44 0.09 5.73
CA PRO A 144 6.01 -1.16 6.23
C PRO A 144 7.25 -1.56 5.41
N PRO A 145 8.10 -2.46 5.93
CA PRO A 145 9.39 -2.77 5.31
C PRO A 145 9.30 -3.63 4.03
N PHE A 146 8.29 -3.42 3.19
CA PHE A 146 8.06 -4.18 1.96
C PHE A 146 9.17 -4.01 0.93
N GLY A 147 9.84 -2.87 0.87
CA GLY A 147 10.86 -2.59 -0.14
C GLY A 147 11.98 -1.68 0.35
N PRO A 148 12.98 -1.39 -0.50
CA PRO A 148 14.22 -0.72 -0.10
C PRO A 148 14.04 0.74 0.34
N VAL A 149 12.89 1.34 0.05
CA VAL A 149 12.55 2.71 0.44
C VAL A 149 11.29 2.67 1.29
N GLN A 150 11.36 3.30 2.46
CA GLN A 150 10.20 3.58 3.30
C GLN A 150 9.97 5.08 3.37
N PHE A 151 8.72 5.46 3.61
CA PHE A 151 8.32 6.83 3.87
C PHE A 151 7.75 6.92 5.27
N ASP A 152 8.09 7.99 5.99
CA ASP A 152 7.38 8.43 7.20
C ASP A 152 6.47 9.57 6.78
N ASN A 153 5.17 9.26 6.68
CA ASN A 153 4.20 10.18 6.14
C ASN A 153 3.37 10.84 7.23
N ALA A 154 3.43 12.16 7.30
CA ALA A 154 2.51 12.96 8.09
C ALA A 154 1.17 13.11 7.36
N PHE A 155 0.09 12.61 7.95
CA PHE A 155 -1.27 12.82 7.44
C PHE A 155 -1.82 14.10 8.05
N ILE A 156 -2.10 15.06 7.19
CA ILE A 156 -2.58 16.39 7.53
C ILE A 156 -4.02 16.50 7.06
N HIS A 157 -4.89 17.11 7.86
CA HIS A 157 -6.30 17.31 7.55
C HIS A 157 -6.62 18.79 7.50
N PHE A 158 -7.44 19.14 6.51
CA PHE A 158 -8.11 20.44 6.42
C PHE A 158 -9.55 20.23 5.97
N HIS A 159 -10.48 20.95 6.61
CA HIS A 159 -11.89 20.93 6.25
C HIS A 159 -12.24 22.20 5.48
N CYS A 160 -12.76 22.03 4.27
CA CYS A 160 -12.98 23.11 3.31
C CYS A 160 -14.32 23.83 3.50
N GLY A 161 -15.18 23.36 4.40
CA GLY A 161 -16.53 23.88 4.61
C GLY A 161 -17.56 23.32 3.62
N ASP A 162 -18.60 24.10 3.34
CA ASP A 162 -19.69 23.73 2.44
C ASP A 162 -19.20 23.49 1.01
N TRP A 163 -19.64 22.39 0.38
CA TRP A 163 -19.18 21.99 -0.95
C TRP A 163 -19.38 23.05 -2.04
N GLN A 164 -20.35 23.96 -1.92
CA GLN A 164 -20.58 25.05 -2.87
C GLN A 164 -19.54 26.16 -2.76
N SER A 165 -18.84 26.23 -1.62
CA SER A 165 -17.78 27.20 -1.36
C SER A 165 -16.40 26.69 -1.77
N VAL A 166 -16.25 25.38 -1.98
CA VAL A 166 -14.98 24.77 -2.41
C VAL A 166 -14.74 25.12 -3.88
N PRO A 167 -13.60 25.75 -4.22
CA PRO A 167 -13.30 26.09 -5.60
C PRO A 167 -13.18 24.86 -6.51
N GLU A 168 -13.41 25.06 -7.80
CA GLU A 168 -13.14 24.04 -8.82
C GLU A 168 -11.64 23.75 -8.86
N ILE A 169 -11.30 22.46 -8.99
CA ILE A 169 -9.92 21.99 -9.08
C ILE A 169 -9.58 21.83 -10.56
N ASP A 170 -8.54 22.53 -11.00
CA ASP A 170 -7.95 22.34 -12.31
C ASP A 170 -6.77 21.38 -12.20
N LEU A 171 -6.75 20.30 -12.99
CA LEU A 171 -5.63 19.37 -13.04
C LEU A 171 -4.64 19.70 -14.17
N GLU A 172 -4.87 20.77 -14.95
CA GLU A 172 -3.97 21.19 -16.01
C GLU A 172 -2.92 22.22 -15.52
N PRO A 173 -1.64 22.05 -15.89
CA PRO A 173 -1.07 20.88 -16.56
C PRO A 173 -1.02 19.66 -15.62
N GLN A 174 -1.26 18.46 -16.18
CA GLN A 174 -1.19 17.21 -15.43
C GLN A 174 0.18 17.04 -14.77
N THR A 175 0.19 16.93 -13.44
CA THR A 175 1.40 16.71 -12.62
C THR A 175 1.45 15.30 -12.05
N GLU A 176 0.41 14.91 -11.31
CA GLU A 176 0.34 13.63 -10.61
C GLU A 176 -1.00 12.89 -10.80
N PHE A 177 -2.12 13.62 -10.82
CA PHE A 177 -3.45 13.04 -10.92
C PHE A 177 -4.04 13.20 -12.32
N ASP A 178 -4.67 12.14 -12.83
CA ASP A 178 -5.42 12.17 -14.09
C ASP A 178 -6.89 12.56 -13.84
N GLU A 179 -7.43 12.26 -12.65
CA GLU A 179 -8.80 12.55 -12.24
C GLU A 179 -8.86 12.87 -10.75
N ILE A 180 -9.95 13.50 -10.30
CA ILE A 180 -10.28 13.69 -8.88
C ILE A 180 -11.72 13.26 -8.59
N MET A 181 -11.99 12.91 -7.33
CA MET A 181 -13.34 12.68 -6.84
C MET A 181 -13.52 13.32 -5.46
N TRP A 182 -14.73 13.81 -5.23
CA TRP A 182 -15.26 14.05 -3.90
C TRP A 182 -16.33 13.00 -3.65
N GLU A 183 -16.15 12.19 -2.61
CA GLU A 183 -17.07 11.10 -2.31
C GLU A 183 -17.04 10.79 -0.80
N SER A 184 -18.11 10.20 -0.27
CA SER A 184 -18.14 9.82 1.14
C SER A 184 -17.15 8.69 1.42
N PRO A 185 -16.55 8.64 2.62
CA PRO A 185 -15.68 7.52 3.02
C PRO A 185 -16.33 6.15 2.81
N GLU A 186 -17.62 6.02 3.10
CA GLU A 186 -18.40 4.79 2.95
C GLU A 186 -18.46 4.33 1.50
N GLU A 187 -18.78 5.22 0.55
CA GLU A 187 -18.92 4.83 -0.85
C GLU A 187 -17.55 4.52 -1.48
N ILE A 188 -16.49 5.27 -1.12
CA ILE A 188 -15.12 4.95 -1.54
C ILE A 188 -14.74 3.53 -1.11
N LEU A 189 -14.99 3.17 0.15
CA LEU A 189 -14.71 1.83 0.66
C LEU A 189 -15.63 0.78 0.02
N ALA A 190 -16.87 1.11 -0.30
CA ALA A 190 -17.79 0.22 -0.98
C ALA A 190 -17.30 -0.11 -2.40
N ARG A 191 -16.93 0.90 -3.21
CA ARG A 191 -16.34 0.71 -4.55
C ARG A 191 -15.03 -0.07 -4.51
N TRP A 192 -14.18 0.23 -3.53
CA TRP A 192 -12.93 -0.52 -3.30
C TRP A 192 -13.20 -1.98 -2.93
N SER A 193 -14.21 -2.25 -2.10
CA SER A 193 -14.58 -3.62 -1.70
C SER A 193 -15.14 -4.45 -2.86
N ARG A 194 -15.76 -3.79 -3.84
CA ARG A 194 -16.23 -4.40 -5.11
C ARG A 194 -15.15 -4.46 -6.19
N HIS A 195 -13.92 -4.07 -5.87
CA HIS A 195 -12.77 -4.05 -6.78
C HIS A 195 -12.93 -3.11 -8.00
N GLU A 196 -13.81 -2.11 -7.90
CA GLU A 196 -14.05 -1.12 -8.97
C GLU A 196 -12.95 -0.07 -9.04
N ILE A 197 -12.32 0.23 -7.90
CA ILE A 197 -11.24 1.19 -7.77
C ILE A 197 -10.10 0.63 -6.92
N LYS A 198 -8.88 1.11 -7.18
CA LYS A 198 -7.71 0.85 -6.34
C LYS A 198 -7.52 2.06 -5.43
N VAL A 199 -7.36 1.83 -4.13
CA VAL A 199 -7.18 2.91 -3.14
C VAL A 199 -5.93 2.61 -2.34
N ALA A 200 -5.10 3.63 -2.08
CA ALA A 200 -3.83 3.41 -1.41
C ALA A 200 -4.07 2.85 0.01
N PRO A 201 -3.29 1.85 0.47
CA PRO A 201 -3.45 1.27 1.80
C PRO A 201 -3.56 2.29 2.95
N PRO A 202 -2.72 3.35 3.03
CA PRO A 202 -2.88 4.36 4.07
C PRO A 202 -4.21 5.14 3.97
N VAL A 203 -4.74 5.36 2.77
CA VAL A 203 -6.03 6.04 2.58
C VAL A 203 -7.15 5.17 3.15
N ILE A 204 -7.19 3.88 2.82
CA ILE A 204 -8.17 2.92 3.39
C ILE A 204 -8.19 3.00 4.91
N SER A 205 -7.02 2.96 5.53
CA SER A 205 -6.92 2.99 6.98
C SER A 205 -7.38 4.32 7.62
N ILE A 206 -7.17 5.46 6.94
CA ILE A 206 -7.68 6.76 7.38
C ILE A 206 -9.20 6.83 7.21
N LEU A 207 -9.74 6.36 6.08
CA LEU A 207 -11.18 6.32 5.82
C LEU A 207 -11.91 5.44 6.85
N LEU A 208 -11.41 4.23 7.12
CA LEU A 208 -11.96 3.35 8.15
C LEU A 208 -11.98 4.02 9.53
N GLU A 209 -10.94 4.81 9.84
CA GLU A 209 -10.85 5.53 11.09
C GLU A 209 -11.85 6.69 11.16
N PHE A 210 -12.02 7.47 10.09
CA PHE A 210 -13.08 8.47 9.98
C PHE A 210 -14.46 7.84 10.20
N ILE A 211 -14.83 6.81 9.45
CA ILE A 211 -16.13 6.12 9.59
C ILE A 211 -16.36 5.65 11.03
N ARG A 212 -15.34 5.05 11.65
CA ARG A 212 -15.43 4.57 13.02
C ARG A 212 -15.67 5.71 14.01
N VAL A 213 -14.97 6.82 13.87
CA VAL A 213 -15.05 7.95 14.82
C VAL A 213 -16.31 8.78 14.59
N MET A 214 -16.71 9.01 13.34
CA MET A 214 -17.92 9.76 12.96
C MET A 214 -19.19 9.18 13.58
N LYS A 215 -19.29 7.85 13.72
CA LYS A 215 -20.37 7.17 14.45
C LYS A 215 -20.55 7.65 15.90
N PHE A 216 -19.51 8.18 16.52
CA PHE A 216 -19.54 8.69 17.89
C PHE A 216 -19.55 10.22 17.99
N THR A 217 -19.29 10.93 16.90
CA THR A 217 -19.29 12.40 16.82
C THR A 217 -20.51 12.95 16.07
N GLY A 218 -21.56 12.14 15.91
CA GLY A 218 -22.79 12.58 15.24
C GLY A 218 -22.60 12.91 13.75
N GLU A 219 -21.71 12.19 13.07
CA GLU A 219 -21.32 12.41 11.67
C GLU A 219 -20.57 13.74 11.40
N ASP A 220 -20.06 14.39 12.45
CA ASP A 220 -19.19 15.57 12.31
C ASP A 220 -17.76 15.13 11.99
N ILE A 221 -17.31 15.41 10.75
CA ILE A 221 -15.98 15.05 10.26
C ILE A 221 -14.86 15.90 10.87
N VAL A 222 -15.16 17.13 11.30
CA VAL A 222 -14.20 18.03 11.94
C VAL A 222 -13.92 17.55 13.36
N GLU A 223 -14.97 17.21 14.12
CA GLU A 223 -14.83 16.60 15.45
C GLU A 223 -14.16 15.22 15.36
N ALA A 224 -14.45 14.45 14.30
CA ALA A 224 -13.78 13.18 14.06
C ALA A 224 -12.27 13.38 13.82
N ALA A 225 -11.88 14.31 12.95
CA ALA A 225 -10.47 14.63 12.70
C ALA A 225 -9.74 15.09 13.97
N GLU A 226 -10.40 15.89 14.81
CA GLU A 226 -9.86 16.34 16.10
C GLU A 226 -9.70 15.18 17.10
N ASN A 227 -10.60 14.21 17.07
CA ASN A 227 -10.45 13.00 17.89
C ASN A 227 -9.29 12.11 17.41
N ILE A 228 -9.12 12.01 16.09
CA ILE A 228 -8.06 11.20 15.47
C ILE A 228 -6.69 11.81 15.79
N SER A 229 -6.53 13.13 15.64
CA SER A 229 -5.25 13.84 15.87
C SER A 229 -4.71 13.69 17.30
N ARG A 230 -5.58 13.43 18.28
CA ARG A 230 -5.22 13.27 19.70
C ARG A 230 -4.86 11.83 20.09
N ARG A 231 -5.06 10.86 19.21
CA ARG A 231 -4.84 9.44 19.50
C ARG A 231 -3.45 9.02 19.03
N GLN A 232 -2.81 8.15 19.82
CA GLN A 232 -1.67 7.41 19.31
C GLN A 232 -2.19 6.32 18.36
N PRO A 233 -1.66 6.22 17.13
CA PRO A 233 -2.06 5.16 16.23
C PRO A 233 -1.63 3.80 16.82
N GLY A 234 -2.61 2.91 17.06
CA GLY A 234 -2.33 1.50 17.35
C GLY A 234 -1.80 0.77 16.10
N ARG A 235 -1.38 -0.50 16.24
CA ARG A 235 -1.08 -1.35 15.07
C ARG A 235 -2.32 -1.43 14.17
N GLN A 236 -2.13 -1.18 12.87
CA GLN A 236 -3.21 -1.18 11.88
C GLN A 236 -2.95 -2.23 10.83
N SER A 237 -4.04 -2.85 10.35
CA SER A 237 -3.99 -3.74 9.20
C SER A 237 -3.52 -3.02 7.95
N VAL A 238 -2.64 -3.66 7.19
CA VAL A 238 -2.19 -3.14 5.90
C VAL A 238 -2.93 -3.88 4.80
N LEU A 239 -3.97 -3.25 4.27
CA LEU A 239 -4.85 -3.85 3.26
C LEU A 239 -4.38 -3.45 1.87
N PHE A 240 -3.91 -4.43 1.08
CA PHE A 240 -3.59 -4.22 -0.34
C PHE A 240 -4.84 -4.27 -1.22
N ALA A 241 -5.84 -5.05 -0.81
CA ALA A 241 -7.17 -5.10 -1.40
C ALA A 241 -8.18 -5.54 -0.34
N HIS A 242 -9.48 -5.45 -0.65
CA HIS A 242 -10.50 -5.96 0.25
C HIS A 242 -10.36 -7.47 0.43
N GLY A 243 -10.15 -7.89 1.68
CA GLY A 243 -9.85 -9.29 2.03
C GLY A 243 -8.42 -9.75 1.73
N VAL A 244 -7.48 -8.82 1.51
CA VAL A 244 -6.05 -9.12 1.37
C VAL A 244 -5.25 -8.21 2.31
N GLU A 245 -5.00 -8.70 3.53
CA GLU A 245 -4.06 -8.06 4.47
C GLU A 245 -2.66 -8.65 4.27
N VAL A 246 -1.65 -7.79 4.35
CA VAL A 246 -0.24 -8.20 4.32
C VAL A 246 0.41 -7.95 5.68
N VAL A 247 1.20 -8.94 6.13
CA VAL A 247 2.05 -8.89 7.31
C VAL A 247 3.49 -9.16 6.85
N PRO A 248 4.37 -8.14 6.79
CA PRO A 248 5.75 -8.37 6.40
C PRO A 248 6.52 -9.05 7.53
N ILE A 249 7.02 -10.25 7.27
CA ILE A 249 7.76 -11.08 8.23
C ILE A 249 9.24 -11.01 7.89
N ARG A 250 10.10 -10.79 8.89
CA ARG A 250 11.54 -10.71 8.65
C ARG A 250 12.09 -12.09 8.29
N THR A 251 12.80 -12.18 7.16
CA THR A 251 13.36 -13.45 6.68
C THR A 251 14.76 -13.28 6.09
N ALA A 252 15.50 -14.39 6.04
CA ALA A 252 16.78 -14.45 5.34
C ALA A 252 16.53 -14.67 3.83
N THR A 253 16.28 -13.57 3.11
CA THR A 253 16.11 -13.57 1.65
C THR A 253 17.18 -12.69 0.97
N LEU A 254 17.34 -12.83 -0.35
CA LEU A 254 18.35 -12.10 -1.10
C LEU A 254 18.09 -10.58 -1.12
N PRO A 255 19.11 -9.74 -0.81
CA PRO A 255 18.98 -8.30 -0.84
C PRO A 255 18.53 -7.77 -2.22
N PRO A 256 17.81 -6.64 -2.26
CA PRO A 256 17.53 -5.75 -1.14
C PRO A 256 16.26 -6.10 -0.33
N ALA A 257 15.69 -7.31 -0.51
CA ALA A 257 14.67 -7.80 0.40
C ALA A 257 15.30 -8.33 1.69
N ASP A 258 14.60 -8.10 2.79
CA ASP A 258 14.88 -8.55 4.15
C ASP A 258 13.60 -9.06 4.84
N HIS A 259 12.48 -9.11 4.10
CA HIS A 259 11.17 -9.58 4.55
C HIS A 259 10.49 -10.41 3.46
N THR A 260 9.61 -11.30 3.90
CA THR A 260 8.63 -12.02 3.09
C THR A 260 7.23 -11.63 3.52
N ASN A 261 6.35 -11.38 2.57
CA ASN A 261 4.98 -11.00 2.80
C ASN A 261 4.16 -12.25 3.15
N CYS A 262 3.74 -12.33 4.41
CA CYS A 262 2.64 -13.20 4.80
C CYS A 262 1.32 -12.53 4.44
N TYR A 263 0.36 -13.28 3.91
CA TYR A 263 -0.96 -12.75 3.56
C TYR A 263 -2.06 -13.39 4.41
N LEU A 264 -2.98 -12.56 4.90
CA LEU A 264 -4.28 -13.03 5.38
C LEU A 264 -5.29 -12.79 4.25
N VAL A 265 -5.82 -13.89 3.70
CA VAL A 265 -6.62 -13.89 2.47
C VAL A 265 -8.00 -14.46 2.74
N GLY A 266 -9.04 -13.66 2.48
CA GLY A 266 -10.43 -14.00 2.73
C GLY A 266 -11.21 -12.81 3.29
N GLU A 267 -12.50 -12.99 3.60
CA GLU A 267 -13.29 -11.90 4.16
C GLU A 267 -12.89 -11.60 5.61
N PRO A 268 -12.70 -10.32 6.01
CA PRO A 268 -12.26 -9.97 7.36
C PRO A 268 -13.17 -10.46 8.50
N GLU A 269 -14.45 -10.65 8.22
CA GLU A 269 -15.47 -11.18 9.14
C GLU A 269 -15.86 -12.64 8.84
N GLY A 270 -15.24 -13.25 7.82
CA GLY A 270 -15.55 -14.60 7.35
C GLY A 270 -14.38 -15.56 7.47
N ASP A 271 -14.40 -16.63 6.68
CA ASP A 271 -13.29 -17.57 6.62
C ASP A 271 -12.12 -16.95 5.85
N PHE A 272 -10.90 -17.12 6.37
CA PHE A 272 -9.68 -16.69 5.70
C PHE A 272 -8.54 -17.69 5.90
N ILE A 273 -7.50 -17.60 5.06
CA ILE A 273 -6.28 -18.41 5.17
C ILE A 273 -5.06 -17.53 5.40
N ILE A 274 -4.04 -18.12 6.01
CA ILE A 274 -2.73 -17.51 6.21
C ILE A 274 -1.78 -18.08 5.17
N ILE A 275 -1.25 -17.26 4.27
CA ILE A 275 -0.35 -17.68 3.19
C ILE A 275 1.08 -17.24 3.51
N ASP A 276 2.03 -18.15 3.36
CA ASP A 276 3.47 -17.92 3.56
C ASP A 276 3.81 -17.19 4.88
N PRO A 277 3.46 -17.77 6.04
CA PRO A 277 3.73 -17.14 7.32
C PRO A 277 5.20 -16.87 7.58
N ALA A 278 6.13 -17.68 7.04
CA ALA A 278 7.59 -17.49 7.10
C ALA A 278 8.24 -17.23 8.48
N VAL A 279 7.47 -17.24 9.57
CA VAL A 279 7.90 -16.89 10.92
C VAL A 279 8.91 -17.88 11.47
N ARG A 280 10.04 -17.39 11.97
CA ARG A 280 11.08 -18.19 12.62
C ARG A 280 11.44 -17.69 14.02
N TYR A 281 11.05 -16.48 14.36
CA TYR A 281 11.30 -15.85 15.65
C TYR A 281 9.99 -15.49 16.34
N ARG A 282 10.00 -15.48 17.68
CA ARG A 282 8.81 -15.17 18.48
C ARG A 282 8.30 -13.75 18.27
N GLU A 283 9.18 -12.79 18.02
CA GLU A 283 8.81 -11.38 17.75
C GLU A 283 7.92 -11.26 16.50
N ASP A 284 8.34 -11.85 15.37
CA ASP A 284 7.53 -11.85 14.14
C ASP A 284 6.23 -12.67 14.31
N MET A 285 6.24 -13.67 15.19
CA MET A 285 5.06 -14.47 15.49
C MET A 285 4.01 -13.68 16.27
N GLU A 286 4.42 -12.84 17.21
CA GLU A 286 3.51 -11.92 17.90
C GLU A 286 2.85 -10.93 16.93
N ASP A 287 3.61 -10.40 15.96
CA ASP A 287 3.07 -9.52 14.91
C ASP A 287 2.00 -10.22 14.05
N LEU A 288 2.25 -11.47 13.66
CA LEU A 288 1.28 -12.27 12.91
C LEU A 288 0.06 -12.67 13.78
N ALA A 289 0.25 -13.04 15.05
CA ALA A 289 -0.83 -13.35 15.96
C ALA A 289 -1.74 -12.13 16.21
N ASP A 290 -1.15 -10.95 16.41
CA ASP A 290 -1.88 -9.69 16.51
C ASP A 290 -2.68 -9.42 15.23
N ALA A 291 -2.11 -9.69 14.05
CA ALA A 291 -2.82 -9.53 12.77
C ALA A 291 -4.01 -10.47 12.64
N VAL A 292 -3.82 -11.75 12.92
CA VAL A 292 -4.91 -12.74 12.93
C VAL A 292 -5.98 -12.37 13.95
N SER A 293 -5.61 -11.89 15.14
CA SER A 293 -6.58 -11.46 16.17
C SER A 293 -7.36 -10.20 15.80
N ARG A 294 -6.86 -9.35 14.88
CA ARG A 294 -7.60 -8.18 14.38
C ARG A 294 -8.69 -8.57 13.39
N HIS A 295 -8.54 -9.71 12.71
CA HIS A 295 -9.62 -10.26 11.88
C HIS A 295 -10.73 -10.75 12.80
N GLN A 296 -11.96 -10.34 12.51
CA GLN A 296 -13.14 -10.80 13.26
C GLN A 296 -13.65 -12.16 12.74
N GLY A 297 -13.08 -12.63 11.63
CA GLY A 297 -13.35 -13.91 10.98
C GLY A 297 -12.62 -15.09 11.62
N GLN A 298 -12.62 -16.22 10.90
CA GLN A 298 -12.01 -17.48 11.34
C GLN A 298 -10.88 -17.90 10.39
N PRO A 299 -9.64 -18.06 10.88
CA PRO A 299 -8.59 -18.66 10.07
C PRO A 299 -8.89 -20.15 9.89
N VAL A 300 -8.93 -20.64 8.66
CA VAL A 300 -9.31 -22.04 8.35
C VAL A 300 -8.14 -22.93 7.93
N ALA A 301 -7.03 -22.32 7.50
CA ALA A 301 -5.83 -23.05 7.10
C ALA A 301 -4.59 -22.15 7.03
N ILE A 302 -3.43 -22.79 7.09
CA ILE A 302 -2.15 -22.21 6.68
C ILE A 302 -1.80 -22.79 5.32
N ALA A 303 -1.53 -21.93 4.33
CA ALA A 303 -1.16 -22.34 2.99
C ALA A 303 0.27 -21.87 2.66
N PHE A 304 0.96 -22.63 1.82
CA PHE A 304 2.28 -22.27 1.31
C PHE A 304 2.24 -22.15 -0.21
N THR A 305 2.80 -21.05 -0.74
CA THR A 305 3.02 -20.90 -2.19
C THR A 305 4.02 -21.93 -2.67
N HIS A 306 5.12 -22.15 -1.93
CA HIS A 306 6.13 -23.16 -2.21
C HIS A 306 7.00 -23.45 -0.97
N SER A 307 8.02 -24.30 -1.12
CA SER A 307 8.81 -24.83 0.00
C SER A 307 10.24 -24.30 0.11
N HIS A 308 10.54 -23.09 -0.38
CA HIS A 308 11.83 -22.45 -0.08
C HIS A 308 11.88 -21.95 1.37
N GLY A 309 13.09 -21.82 1.92
CA GLY A 309 13.31 -21.57 3.34
C GLY A 309 12.77 -20.22 3.85
N ASP A 310 12.67 -19.21 2.98
CA ASP A 310 12.12 -17.89 3.31
C ASP A 310 10.58 -17.81 3.26
N HIS A 311 9.89 -18.90 2.89
CA HIS A 311 8.42 -19.00 2.94
C HIS A 311 7.96 -19.94 4.05
N LEU A 312 8.71 -21.03 4.26
CA LEU A 312 8.45 -21.96 5.34
C LEU A 312 8.75 -21.31 6.68
N ALA A 313 7.78 -21.42 7.58
CA ALA A 313 7.93 -21.02 8.97
C ALA A 313 8.51 -22.16 9.82
N ASP A 314 8.86 -21.83 11.06
CA ASP A 314 9.00 -22.80 12.12
C ASP A 314 7.62 -23.40 12.44
N MET A 315 7.42 -24.66 12.07
CA MET A 315 6.13 -25.34 12.20
C MET A 315 5.74 -25.63 13.64
N ASP A 316 6.70 -25.72 14.56
CA ASP A 316 6.39 -25.93 15.98
C ASP A 316 5.92 -24.61 16.60
N LEU A 317 6.57 -23.49 16.26
CA LEU A 317 6.13 -22.15 16.65
C LEU A 317 4.74 -21.83 16.08
N LEU A 318 4.50 -22.14 14.81
CA LEU A 318 3.19 -21.95 14.19
C LEU A 318 2.10 -22.77 14.87
N ARG A 319 2.34 -24.04 15.18
CA ARG A 319 1.35 -24.89 15.85
C ARG A 319 1.07 -24.47 17.28
N GLU A 320 2.05 -23.89 17.97
CA GLU A 320 1.85 -23.29 19.30
C GLU A 320 0.84 -22.12 19.23
N ALA A 321 0.89 -21.31 18.17
CA ALA A 321 0.02 -20.15 17.99
C ALA A 321 -1.31 -20.47 17.28
N PHE A 322 -1.28 -21.36 16.28
CA PHE A 322 -2.37 -21.66 15.36
C PHE A 322 -2.51 -23.17 15.15
N ASP A 323 -3.57 -23.76 15.71
CA ASP A 323 -3.92 -25.16 15.46
C ASP A 323 -4.76 -25.30 14.18
N LEU A 324 -4.11 -25.10 13.02
CA LEU A 324 -4.75 -25.05 11.70
C LEU A 324 -4.20 -26.13 10.76
N PRO A 325 -5.03 -26.69 9.86
CA PRO A 325 -4.55 -27.61 8.83
C PRO A 325 -3.61 -26.90 7.86
N VAL A 326 -2.59 -27.62 7.39
CA VAL A 326 -1.61 -27.12 6.43
C VAL A 326 -2.00 -27.53 5.02
N TRP A 327 -2.06 -26.56 4.10
CA TRP A 327 -2.36 -26.75 2.69
C TRP A 327 -1.13 -26.41 1.84
N GLY A 328 -0.90 -27.19 0.78
CA GLY A 328 0.18 -26.92 -0.16
C GLY A 328 0.12 -27.83 -1.37
N SER A 329 0.94 -27.55 -2.38
CA SER A 329 1.03 -28.42 -3.55
C SER A 329 1.62 -29.80 -3.20
N GLU A 330 1.47 -30.76 -4.12
CA GLU A 330 2.08 -32.08 -3.98
C GLU A 330 3.60 -31.99 -3.77
N TYR A 331 4.28 -31.06 -4.45
CA TYR A 331 5.71 -30.89 -4.27
C TYR A 331 6.04 -30.30 -2.90
N THR A 332 5.31 -29.28 -2.45
CA THR A 332 5.48 -28.68 -1.12
C THR A 332 5.28 -29.70 0.00
N SER A 333 4.38 -30.67 -0.19
CA SER A 333 4.12 -31.75 0.78
C SER A 333 5.32 -32.67 1.07
N LYS A 334 6.35 -32.64 0.21
CA LYS A 334 7.61 -33.35 0.41
C LYS A 334 8.51 -32.69 1.45
N SER A 335 8.31 -31.39 1.69
CA SER A 335 9.12 -30.57 2.61
C SER A 335 8.41 -30.31 3.93
N VAL A 336 7.08 -30.17 3.91
CA VAL A 336 6.23 -29.98 5.10
C VAL A 336 5.04 -30.92 5.04
N LYS A 337 4.60 -31.45 6.18
CA LYS A 337 3.40 -32.29 6.25
C LYS A 337 2.16 -31.43 5.94
N CYS A 338 1.56 -31.65 4.77
CA CYS A 338 0.29 -31.04 4.37
C CYS A 338 -0.88 -31.96 4.75
N ASP A 339 -1.91 -31.40 5.37
CA ASP A 339 -3.19 -32.07 5.65
C ASP A 339 -4.12 -32.06 4.42
N LYS A 340 -3.90 -31.12 3.49
CA LYS A 340 -4.58 -31.07 2.18
C LYS A 340 -3.58 -30.75 1.08
N ILE A 341 -3.66 -31.52 -0.01
CA ILE A 341 -2.93 -31.21 -1.24
C ILE A 341 -3.80 -30.31 -2.12
N LEU A 342 -3.21 -29.22 -2.60
CA LEU A 342 -3.83 -28.29 -3.54
C LEU A 342 -3.46 -28.66 -4.98
N TYR A 343 -4.45 -28.63 -5.87
CA TYR A 343 -4.31 -28.89 -7.29
C TYR A 343 -4.68 -27.67 -8.14
N ASP A 344 -4.18 -27.64 -9.37
CA ASP A 344 -4.49 -26.56 -10.33
C ASP A 344 -6.00 -26.52 -10.61
N GLY A 345 -6.60 -25.34 -10.49
CA GLY A 345 -8.04 -25.11 -10.65
C GLY A 345 -8.89 -25.37 -9.40
N ASP A 346 -8.28 -25.79 -8.27
CA ASP A 346 -9.02 -25.92 -7.00
C ASP A 346 -9.62 -24.58 -6.59
N LYS A 347 -10.87 -24.60 -6.10
CA LYS A 347 -11.58 -23.41 -5.64
C LYS A 347 -11.69 -23.40 -4.12
N LEU A 348 -11.11 -22.39 -3.49
CA LEU A 348 -11.19 -22.14 -2.07
C LEU A 348 -12.29 -21.10 -1.82
N LYS A 349 -13.35 -21.50 -1.11
CA LYS A 349 -14.40 -20.57 -0.69
C LYS A 349 -14.05 -20.02 0.68
N LEU A 350 -13.78 -18.72 0.76
CA LEU A 350 -13.32 -17.99 1.93
C LEU A 350 -14.30 -16.84 2.20
N GLY A 351 -15.34 -17.10 3.00
CA GLY A 351 -16.51 -16.22 3.09
C GLY A 351 -17.30 -16.21 1.77
N ASN A 352 -17.61 -15.02 1.25
CA ASN A 352 -18.18 -14.85 -0.09
C ASN A 352 -17.13 -14.74 -1.20
N GLN A 353 -15.83 -14.74 -0.87
CA GLN A 353 -14.77 -14.74 -1.87
C GLN A 353 -14.45 -16.16 -2.35
N ILE A 354 -14.14 -16.30 -3.64
CA ILE A 354 -13.65 -17.53 -4.25
C ILE A 354 -12.23 -17.28 -4.74
N TRP A 355 -11.30 -18.10 -4.24
CA TRP A 355 -9.90 -18.06 -4.63
C TRP A 355 -9.56 -19.33 -5.42
N GLU A 356 -9.12 -19.18 -6.67
CA GLU A 356 -8.67 -20.27 -7.52
C GLU A 356 -7.17 -20.52 -7.33
N VAL A 357 -6.82 -21.78 -7.10
CA VAL A 357 -5.44 -22.25 -6.98
C VAL A 357 -4.87 -22.44 -8.38
N LEU A 358 -3.67 -21.89 -8.62
CA LEU A 358 -2.94 -22.08 -9.86
C LEU A 358 -1.57 -22.68 -9.54
N ILE A 359 -1.29 -23.87 -10.04
CA ILE A 359 0.04 -24.46 -9.94
C ILE A 359 0.89 -23.88 -11.07
N THR A 360 1.94 -23.16 -10.69
CA THR A 360 2.76 -22.31 -11.57
C THR A 360 4.22 -22.72 -11.49
N PRO A 361 4.61 -23.89 -12.04
CA PRO A 361 5.99 -24.34 -12.03
C PRO A 361 6.91 -23.35 -12.74
N GLY A 362 8.18 -23.28 -12.30
CA GLY A 362 9.19 -22.46 -12.94
C GLY A 362 10.19 -21.90 -11.95
N HIS A 363 9.75 -21.07 -10.99
CA HIS A 363 10.60 -20.71 -9.86
C HIS A 363 10.85 -21.91 -8.93
N HIS A 364 9.79 -22.69 -8.69
CA HIS A 364 9.82 -23.93 -7.94
C HIS A 364 8.78 -24.90 -8.53
N PRO A 365 8.97 -26.23 -8.53
CA PRO A 365 8.11 -27.13 -9.33
C PRO A 365 6.67 -27.24 -8.80
N GLY A 366 6.47 -26.99 -7.52
CA GLY A 366 5.13 -26.90 -6.91
C GLY A 366 4.77 -25.50 -6.44
N HIS A 367 5.30 -24.46 -7.11
CA HIS A 367 4.89 -23.09 -6.83
C HIS A 367 3.38 -22.92 -7.09
N THR A 368 2.71 -22.20 -6.21
CA THR A 368 1.26 -22.04 -6.18
C THR A 368 0.91 -20.56 -6.10
N CYS A 369 0.03 -20.11 -6.98
CA CYS A 369 -0.60 -18.80 -6.89
C CYS A 369 -2.07 -18.95 -6.49
N PHE A 370 -2.66 -17.87 -5.96
CA PHE A 370 -4.07 -17.81 -5.58
C PHE A 370 -4.72 -16.61 -6.27
N LEU A 371 -5.74 -16.85 -7.10
CA LEU A 371 -6.41 -15.83 -7.91
C LEU A 371 -7.83 -15.56 -7.40
N SER A 372 -8.21 -14.29 -7.27
CA SER A 372 -9.59 -13.86 -7.08
C SER A 372 -9.84 -12.54 -7.80
N ASP A 373 -11.06 -12.00 -7.67
CA ASP A 373 -11.40 -10.66 -8.18
C ASP A 373 -10.56 -9.55 -7.53
N ALA A 374 -10.08 -9.77 -6.29
CA ALA A 374 -9.18 -8.86 -5.59
C ALA A 374 -7.80 -8.77 -6.26
N GLY A 375 -7.33 -9.86 -6.86
CA GLY A 375 -6.03 -9.93 -7.52
C GLY A 375 -5.38 -11.31 -7.42
N LEU A 376 -4.08 -11.37 -7.71
CA LEU A 376 -3.30 -12.61 -7.71
C LEU A 376 -2.25 -12.56 -6.59
N ILE A 377 -2.33 -13.49 -5.63
CA ILE A 377 -1.19 -13.84 -4.77
C ILE A 377 -0.18 -14.54 -5.66
N ALA A 378 0.78 -13.77 -6.16
CA ALA A 378 1.71 -14.21 -7.19
C ALA A 378 2.89 -15.00 -6.62
N GLY A 379 3.08 -14.97 -5.30
CA GLY A 379 4.23 -15.58 -4.66
C GLY A 379 5.52 -15.06 -5.30
N ASP A 380 6.43 -15.99 -5.59
CA ASP A 380 7.71 -15.75 -6.24
C ASP A 380 7.65 -15.91 -7.76
N MET A 381 6.46 -15.78 -8.37
CA MET A 381 6.38 -15.59 -9.81
C MET A 381 6.82 -14.18 -10.21
N VAL A 382 6.55 -13.17 -9.38
CA VAL A 382 7.02 -11.80 -9.58
C VAL A 382 7.38 -11.15 -8.26
N ALA A 383 8.17 -10.09 -8.33
CA ALA A 383 8.62 -9.35 -7.16
C ALA A 383 8.34 -7.85 -7.32
N GLY A 384 7.99 -7.16 -6.23
CA GLY A 384 7.66 -5.73 -6.25
C GLY A 384 8.83 -4.85 -6.72
N PHE A 385 10.06 -5.27 -6.49
CA PHE A 385 11.28 -4.63 -7.01
C PHE A 385 12.27 -5.67 -7.54
N GLY A 386 13.14 -5.30 -8.48
CA GLY A 386 14.06 -6.27 -9.11
C GLY A 386 13.35 -7.46 -9.76
N THR A 387 14.05 -8.60 -9.80
CA THR A 387 13.55 -9.86 -10.37
C THR A 387 13.77 -11.08 -9.46
N ILE A 388 12.94 -12.11 -9.61
CA ILE A 388 13.03 -13.37 -8.85
C ILE A 388 14.16 -14.27 -9.40
N LEU A 389 14.95 -14.90 -8.53
CA LEU A 389 15.96 -15.86 -8.99
C LEU A 389 15.27 -17.16 -9.41
N ILE A 390 15.68 -17.77 -10.52
CA ILE A 390 15.22 -19.13 -10.89
C ILE A 390 16.35 -20.08 -10.47
N PRO A 391 16.19 -20.87 -9.38
CA PRO A 391 17.27 -21.70 -8.86
C PRO A 391 17.63 -22.81 -9.85
N PRO A 392 18.92 -23.07 -10.16
CA PRO A 392 19.28 -24.11 -11.12
C PRO A 392 18.87 -25.54 -10.74
N GLY A 393 18.65 -25.82 -9.45
CA GLY A 393 18.33 -27.16 -8.94
C GLY A 393 16.83 -27.48 -8.92
N THR A 394 15.99 -26.48 -8.66
CA THR A 394 14.53 -26.64 -8.49
C THR A 394 13.73 -25.85 -9.52
N GLY A 395 14.34 -24.89 -10.20
CA GLY A 395 13.68 -24.03 -11.17
C GLY A 395 13.86 -24.48 -12.62
N ASP A 396 12.94 -24.02 -13.48
CA ASP A 396 12.90 -24.24 -14.92
C ASP A 396 12.51 -22.93 -15.60
N MET A 397 13.38 -22.39 -16.44
CA MET A 397 13.17 -21.09 -17.08
C MET A 397 12.08 -21.12 -18.16
N ASP A 398 11.98 -22.22 -18.91
CA ASP A 398 10.97 -22.36 -19.97
C ASP A 398 9.59 -22.47 -19.34
N ALA A 399 9.44 -23.32 -18.33
CA ALA A 399 8.21 -23.42 -17.55
C ALA A 399 7.86 -22.08 -16.89
N TYR A 400 8.85 -21.37 -16.33
CA TYR A 400 8.62 -20.06 -15.73
C TYR A 400 8.09 -19.03 -16.73
N ILE A 401 8.64 -18.94 -17.93
CA ILE A 401 8.18 -18.03 -18.98
C ILE A 401 6.78 -18.42 -19.48
N GLU A 402 6.49 -19.72 -19.61
CA GLU A 402 5.16 -20.23 -19.95
C GLU A 402 4.13 -19.81 -18.89
N GLN A 403 4.43 -20.02 -17.61
CA GLN A 403 3.53 -19.64 -16.52
C GLN A 403 3.38 -18.12 -16.40
N LEU A 404 4.42 -17.33 -16.61
CA LEU A 404 4.28 -15.87 -16.71
C LEU A 404 3.34 -15.46 -17.85
N THR A 405 3.39 -16.16 -18.98
CA THR A 405 2.48 -15.91 -20.11
C THR A 405 1.03 -16.23 -19.71
N ARG A 406 0.79 -17.39 -19.09
CA ARG A 406 -0.51 -17.77 -18.52
C ARG A 406 -1.02 -16.71 -17.54
N LEU A 407 -0.19 -16.28 -16.58
CA LEU A 407 -0.57 -15.31 -15.55
C LEU A 407 -0.87 -13.92 -16.14
N ARG A 408 -0.21 -13.53 -17.23
CA ARG A 408 -0.51 -12.27 -17.94
C ARG A 408 -1.91 -12.31 -18.56
N GLU A 409 -2.30 -13.45 -19.14
CA GLU A 409 -3.58 -13.63 -19.83
C GLU A 409 -4.79 -13.65 -18.90
N LEU A 410 -4.58 -13.93 -17.60
CA LEU A 410 -5.62 -13.83 -16.58
C LEU A 410 -6.10 -12.39 -16.33
N ASN A 411 -5.33 -11.38 -16.77
CA ASN A 411 -5.67 -9.96 -16.62
C ASN A 411 -6.06 -9.56 -15.19
N SER A 412 -5.36 -10.10 -14.19
CA SER A 412 -5.59 -9.74 -12.78
C SER A 412 -5.44 -8.23 -12.54
N ASN A 413 -6.21 -7.71 -11.57
CA ASN A 413 -6.25 -6.28 -11.24
C ASN A 413 -4.99 -5.82 -10.49
N LEU A 414 -4.47 -6.68 -9.62
CA LEU A 414 -3.31 -6.45 -8.75
C LEU A 414 -2.48 -7.74 -8.65
N LEU A 415 -1.16 -7.61 -8.43
CA LEU A 415 -0.32 -8.72 -7.99
C LEU A 415 0.18 -8.46 -6.58
N PHE A 416 0.12 -9.49 -5.75
CA PHE A 416 0.62 -9.52 -4.39
C PHE A 416 1.84 -10.46 -4.35
N PRO A 417 3.07 -9.92 -4.47
CA PRO A 417 4.29 -10.73 -4.50
C PRO A 417 4.72 -11.16 -3.09
N SER A 418 5.51 -12.21 -2.92
CA SER A 418 6.08 -12.53 -1.60
C SER A 418 7.13 -11.51 -1.15
N HIS A 419 7.73 -10.78 -2.08
CA HIS A 419 8.72 -9.76 -1.76
C HIS A 419 8.42 -8.46 -2.50
N GLY A 420 8.38 -7.35 -1.78
CA GLY A 420 8.06 -6.06 -2.36
C GLY A 420 6.64 -5.56 -2.05
N PRO A 421 6.36 -4.31 -2.45
CA PRO A 421 5.01 -3.77 -2.39
C PRO A 421 4.09 -4.44 -3.41
N VAL A 422 2.77 -4.27 -3.21
CA VAL A 422 1.74 -4.58 -4.21
C VAL A 422 2.06 -3.97 -5.58
N ILE A 423 1.77 -4.72 -6.64
CA ILE A 423 2.00 -4.29 -8.02
C ILE A 423 0.67 -3.88 -8.64
N ALA A 424 0.55 -2.60 -8.95
CA ALA A 424 -0.67 -1.96 -9.46
C ALA A 424 -0.96 -2.22 -10.94
N LEU A 425 0.07 -2.51 -11.74
CA LEU A 425 -0.01 -2.71 -13.19
C LEU A 425 0.50 -4.11 -13.57
N PRO A 426 -0.29 -5.18 -13.33
CA PRO A 426 0.14 -6.57 -13.50
C PRO A 426 0.64 -6.88 -14.91
N HIS A 427 -0.13 -6.49 -15.92
CA HIS A 427 0.21 -6.74 -17.33
C HIS A 427 1.57 -6.12 -17.71
N LYS A 428 1.82 -4.87 -17.29
CA LYS A 428 3.10 -4.15 -17.52
C LYS A 428 4.26 -4.87 -16.84
N LYS A 429 4.08 -5.30 -15.58
CA LYS A 429 5.12 -5.98 -14.80
C LYS A 429 5.46 -7.36 -15.35
N ILE A 430 4.46 -8.18 -15.65
CA ILE A 430 4.65 -9.54 -16.17
C ILE A 430 5.26 -9.48 -17.58
N SER A 431 4.80 -8.56 -18.44
CA SER A 431 5.39 -8.36 -19.77
C SER A 431 6.86 -7.95 -19.70
N TYR A 432 7.24 -7.11 -18.72
CA TYR A 432 8.64 -6.79 -18.46
C TYR A 432 9.44 -8.04 -18.05
N TYR A 433 8.91 -8.89 -17.18
CA TYR A 433 9.56 -10.14 -16.76
C TYR A 433 9.79 -11.08 -17.93
N ILE A 434 8.76 -11.34 -18.75
CA ILE A 434 8.86 -12.20 -19.94
C ILE A 434 9.97 -11.69 -20.85
N LYS A 435 9.90 -10.40 -21.25
CA LYS A 435 10.91 -9.79 -22.12
C LYS A 435 12.33 -9.90 -21.55
N HIS A 436 12.49 -9.61 -20.26
CA HIS A 436 13.78 -9.63 -19.57
C HIS A 436 14.38 -11.04 -19.49
N ARG A 437 13.53 -12.05 -19.29
CA ARG A 437 13.95 -13.45 -19.14
C ARG A 437 14.25 -14.13 -20.46
N THR A 438 13.39 -13.94 -21.46
CA THR A 438 13.64 -14.47 -22.81
C THR A 438 14.98 -13.96 -23.35
N ALA A 439 15.27 -12.66 -23.21
CA ALA A 439 16.52 -12.06 -23.70
C ALA A 439 17.81 -12.52 -22.98
N ARG A 440 17.69 -13.25 -21.85
CA ARG A 440 18.83 -13.83 -21.11
C ARG A 440 18.90 -15.34 -21.24
N HIS A 441 17.87 -15.96 -21.79
CA HIS A 441 17.77 -17.40 -21.99
C HIS A 441 18.22 -17.79 -23.40
N GLU A 442 17.96 -16.93 -24.39
CA GLU A 442 18.70 -16.88 -25.66
C GLU A 442 20.17 -16.52 -25.45
#